data_AF-A0A350JJ61-F1
#
_entry.id   AF-A0A350JJ61-F1
#
_cell.length_a   1.000
_cell.length_b   1.000
_cell.length_c   1.000
_cell.angle_alpha   90.00
_cell.angle_beta   90.00
_cell.angle_gamma   90.00
#
_symmetry.space_group_name_H-M   'P 1'
#
loop_
_entity.id
_entity.type
_entity.pdbx_description
1 polymer ?
#
loop_
_entity_poly.entity_id
_entity_poly.type
_entity_poly.pdbx_seq_one_letter_code
_entity_poly.pdbx_strand_id
1 'polypeptide(L)'
;KWLAYDKANGRVGAISSSISIVASLVMLGFGLFGALDIWLRQYIEHDILLALGFFGVLGFGSSIISLPFSIYSTFVIEEKFGFNKTTVKTFIVDMIKGLLLSAVIGLPLGALVIWFYYELGELFWISAWVLMTFFSLFMTMFAASWIMPLFNKFTPLEEGELRTAIEVYCDKVGFKLTNLFVMDGSKRSGKSNAFFSGLGPKKKIVLYDTLIEQMTTEEIVAVLAHEIGHYKKQHTRQSLILSIVQTGVMLYLLGFFLRMEEFSLALGSGAGSFHVGVIAFGIIFSPISTLIGIGMSMLSRKNEFEADAYARDTYDGAALASGLKKLTAENLSNLMPHPYVVFVSYSHPPVLQRLERL
;
A
#
# COMPACT_ATOMS: atom_id res chain seq x y z
N LYS A 1 -8.35 3.96 25.60
CA LYS A 1 -9.01 3.37 24.40
C LYS A 1 -7.99 2.86 23.37
N TRP A 2 -7.08 3.70 22.88
CA TRP A 2 -6.06 3.32 21.87
C TRP A 2 -5.27 2.05 22.24
N LEU A 3 -4.81 1.90 23.50
CA LEU A 3 -4.04 0.71 23.90
C LEU A 3 -4.83 -0.60 23.77
N ALA A 4 -6.13 -0.56 24.05
CA ALA A 4 -6.99 -1.74 23.89
C ALA A 4 -7.22 -2.06 22.41
N TYR A 5 -7.31 -1.03 21.56
CA TYR A 5 -7.43 -1.16 20.11
C TYR A 5 -6.15 -1.74 19.51
N ASP A 6 -4.99 -1.19 19.85
CA ASP A 6 -3.66 -1.67 19.46
C ASP A 6 -3.44 -3.13 19.89
N LYS A 7 -3.77 -3.49 21.14
CA LYS A 7 -3.68 -4.87 21.62
C LYS A 7 -4.62 -5.83 20.87
N ALA A 8 -5.84 -5.41 20.55
CA ALA A 8 -6.80 -6.25 19.83
C ALA A 8 -6.30 -6.57 18.42
N ASN A 9 -5.88 -5.53 17.68
CA ASN A 9 -5.29 -5.69 16.35
C ASN A 9 -3.99 -6.49 16.41
N GLY A 10 -3.11 -6.20 17.36
CA GLY A 10 -1.83 -6.90 17.53
C GLY A 10 -2.00 -8.40 17.78
N ARG A 11 -2.99 -8.80 18.60
CA ARG A 11 -3.29 -10.23 18.84
C ARG A 11 -3.78 -10.94 17.58
N VAL A 12 -4.76 -10.35 16.89
CA VAL A 12 -5.31 -10.95 15.66
C VAL A 12 -4.25 -10.98 14.56
N GLY A 13 -3.48 -9.91 14.40
CA GLY A 13 -2.37 -9.83 13.47
C GLY A 13 -1.29 -10.87 13.76
N ALA A 14 -0.92 -11.08 15.03
CA ALA A 14 0.05 -12.10 15.42
C ALA A 14 -0.45 -13.52 15.12
N ILE A 15 -1.71 -13.83 15.40
CA ILE A 15 -2.32 -15.13 15.10
C ILE A 15 -2.36 -15.37 13.59
N SER A 16 -2.87 -14.39 12.83
CA SER A 16 -2.96 -14.47 11.37
C SER A 16 -1.58 -14.65 10.71
N SER A 17 -0.59 -13.89 11.17
CA SER A 17 0.80 -14.00 10.70
C SER A 17 1.40 -15.35 11.07
N SER A 18 1.17 -15.85 12.28
CA SER A 18 1.67 -17.16 12.72
C SER A 18 1.08 -18.28 11.88
N ILE A 19 -0.23 -18.26 11.60
CA ILE A 19 -0.88 -19.24 10.72
C ILE A 19 -0.31 -19.17 9.30
N SER A 20 -0.09 -17.96 8.78
CA SER A 20 0.49 -17.77 7.43
C SER A 20 1.93 -18.28 7.36
N ILE A 21 2.73 -18.05 8.39
CA ILE A 21 4.09 -18.58 8.51
C ILE A 21 4.06 -20.10 8.60
N VAL A 22 3.23 -20.68 9.47
CA VAL A 22 3.10 -22.14 9.60
C VAL A 22 2.66 -22.75 8.28
N ALA A 23 1.67 -22.18 7.61
CA ALA A 23 1.23 -22.63 6.29
C ALA A 23 2.38 -22.58 5.27
N SER A 24 3.16 -21.50 5.25
CA SER A 24 4.33 -21.36 4.37
C SER A 24 5.44 -22.36 4.69
N LEU A 25 5.70 -22.63 5.97
CA LEU A 25 6.67 -23.62 6.43
C LEU A 25 6.21 -25.05 6.12
N VAL A 26 4.91 -25.34 6.20
CA VAL A 26 4.34 -26.62 5.75
C VAL A 26 4.49 -26.77 4.24
N MET A 27 4.14 -25.73 3.48
CA MET A 27 4.32 -25.74 2.02
C MET A 27 5.77 -25.99 1.62
N LEU A 28 6.71 -25.36 2.33
CA LEU A 28 8.14 -25.51 2.13
C LEU A 28 8.65 -26.90 2.57
N GLY A 29 8.37 -27.30 3.81
CA GLY A 29 8.92 -28.50 4.43
C GLY A 29 8.41 -29.81 3.83
N PHE A 30 7.22 -29.80 3.24
CA PHE A 30 6.66 -30.95 2.52
C PHE A 30 6.80 -30.83 0.99
N GLY A 31 7.51 -29.81 0.48
CA GLY A 31 7.70 -29.63 -0.97
C GLY A 31 6.39 -29.40 -1.74
N LEU A 32 5.37 -28.83 -1.10
CA LEU A 32 4.03 -28.68 -1.68
C LEU A 32 4.00 -27.64 -2.82
N PHE A 33 4.95 -26.70 -2.86
CA PHE A 33 5.11 -25.82 -4.01
C PHE A 33 5.46 -26.62 -5.27
N GLY A 34 6.45 -27.50 -5.19
CA GLY A 34 6.80 -28.41 -6.28
C GLY A 34 5.68 -29.40 -6.62
N ALA A 35 5.04 -29.99 -5.60
CA ALA A 35 3.91 -30.89 -5.82
C ALA A 35 2.74 -30.21 -6.55
N LEU A 36 2.48 -28.94 -6.25
CA LEU A 36 1.46 -28.14 -6.95
C LEU A 36 1.85 -27.87 -8.41
N ASP A 37 3.11 -27.52 -8.69
CA ASP A 37 3.64 -27.38 -10.06
C ASP A 37 3.44 -28.68 -10.86
N ILE A 38 3.87 -29.82 -10.29
CA ILE A 38 3.73 -31.14 -10.92
C ILE A 38 2.27 -31.50 -11.17
N TRP A 39 1.38 -31.25 -10.20
CA TRP A 39 -0.04 -31.54 -10.33
C TRP A 39 -0.70 -30.69 -11.42
N LEU A 40 -0.42 -29.37 -11.46
CA LEU A 40 -0.99 -28.48 -12.48
C LEU A 40 -0.51 -28.81 -13.90
N ARG A 41 0.74 -29.25 -14.06
CA ARG A 41 1.29 -29.69 -15.35
C ARG A 41 0.53 -30.87 -15.98
N GLN A 42 -0.22 -31.64 -15.19
CA GLN A 42 -1.06 -32.73 -15.71
C GLN A 42 -2.27 -32.21 -16.50
N TYR A 43 -2.67 -30.95 -16.27
CA TYR A 43 -3.86 -30.35 -16.86
C TYR A 43 -3.56 -29.13 -17.74
N ILE A 44 -2.40 -28.49 -17.58
CA ILE A 44 -2.04 -27.25 -18.25
C ILE A 44 -0.70 -27.42 -18.95
N GLU A 45 -0.73 -27.49 -20.28
CA GLU A 45 0.47 -27.61 -21.11
C GLU A 45 1.14 -26.25 -21.37
N HIS A 46 0.36 -25.18 -21.47
CA HIS A 46 0.88 -23.85 -21.83
C HIS A 46 1.54 -23.17 -20.62
N ASP A 47 2.85 -22.88 -20.70
CA ASP A 47 3.65 -22.41 -19.57
C ASP A 47 3.14 -21.13 -18.90
N ILE A 48 2.65 -20.16 -19.69
CA ILE A 48 2.04 -18.93 -19.15
C ILE A 48 0.79 -19.25 -18.33
N LEU A 49 -0.12 -20.08 -18.86
CA LEU A 49 -1.34 -20.47 -18.14
C LEU A 49 -1.02 -21.30 -16.91
N LEU A 50 0.03 -22.12 -16.96
CA LEU A 50 0.51 -22.91 -15.84
C LEU A 50 0.98 -22.00 -14.70
N ALA A 51 1.84 -21.01 -15.00
CA ALA A 51 2.32 -20.04 -14.00
C ALA A 51 1.19 -19.19 -13.43
N LEU A 52 0.26 -18.71 -14.26
CA LEU A 52 -0.93 -17.97 -13.80
C LEU A 52 -1.84 -18.84 -12.93
N GLY A 53 -2.07 -20.09 -13.33
CA GLY A 53 -2.85 -21.06 -12.55
C GLY A 53 -2.20 -21.36 -11.20
N PHE A 54 -0.87 -21.53 -11.17
CA PHE A 54 -0.10 -21.73 -9.95
C PHE A 54 -0.26 -20.57 -8.96
N PHE A 55 0.00 -19.33 -9.41
CA PHE A 55 -0.20 -18.15 -8.55
C PHE A 55 -1.68 -17.94 -8.20
N GLY A 56 -2.61 -18.31 -9.08
CA GLY A 56 -4.05 -18.29 -8.81
C GLY A 56 -4.44 -19.22 -7.67
N VAL A 57 -3.96 -20.47 -7.67
CA VAL A 57 -4.21 -21.45 -6.60
C VAL A 57 -3.62 -20.97 -5.27
N LEU A 58 -2.37 -20.50 -5.26
CA LEU A 58 -1.74 -19.96 -4.05
C LEU A 58 -2.48 -18.72 -3.53
N GLY A 59 -2.84 -17.80 -4.42
CA GLY A 59 -3.59 -16.59 -4.07
C GLY A 59 -4.98 -16.91 -3.51
N PHE A 60 -5.66 -17.92 -4.07
CA PHE A 60 -6.93 -18.41 -3.55
C PHE A 60 -6.78 -19.03 -2.16
N GLY A 61 -5.78 -19.90 -1.96
CA GLY A 61 -5.46 -20.46 -0.63
C GLY A 61 -5.16 -19.38 0.40
N SER A 62 -4.34 -18.38 0.04
CA SER A 62 -4.08 -17.21 0.90
C SER A 62 -5.34 -16.40 1.21
N SER A 63 -6.26 -16.29 0.25
CA SER A 63 -7.54 -15.62 0.46
C SER A 63 -8.41 -16.37 1.47
N ILE A 64 -8.46 -17.70 1.40
CA ILE A 64 -9.17 -18.54 2.39
C ILE A 64 -8.58 -18.34 3.80
N ILE A 65 -7.26 -18.34 3.93
CA ILE A 65 -6.59 -18.16 5.23
C ILE A 65 -6.87 -16.77 5.81
N SER A 66 -6.82 -15.72 4.97
CA SER A 66 -6.97 -14.33 5.42
C SER A 66 -8.42 -13.91 5.68
N LEU A 67 -9.41 -14.53 5.01
CA LEU A 67 -10.81 -14.12 5.05
C LEU A 67 -11.41 -14.13 6.47
N PRO A 68 -11.24 -15.17 7.32
CA PRO A 68 -11.76 -15.16 8.68
C PRO A 68 -11.22 -13.98 9.52
N PHE A 69 -9.94 -13.63 9.34
CA PHE A 69 -9.31 -12.51 10.05
C PHE A 69 -9.82 -11.17 9.54
N SER A 70 -10.05 -11.03 8.23
CA SER A 70 -10.64 -9.82 7.64
C SER A 70 -12.07 -9.58 8.15
N ILE A 71 -12.88 -10.65 8.21
CA ILE A 71 -14.23 -10.62 8.78
C ILE A 71 -14.17 -10.23 10.26
N TYR A 72 -13.31 -10.89 11.05
CA TYR A 72 -13.19 -10.60 12.47
C TYR A 72 -12.69 -9.18 12.75
N SER A 73 -11.70 -8.71 11.98
CA SER A 73 -11.20 -7.34 12.09
C SER A 73 -12.31 -6.34 11.82
N THR A 74 -13.08 -6.53 10.75
CA THR A 74 -14.13 -5.57 10.34
C THR A 74 -15.34 -5.59 11.28
N PHE A 75 -15.91 -6.77 11.53
CA PHE A 75 -17.21 -6.89 12.21
C PHE A 75 -17.11 -7.14 13.71
N VAL A 76 -15.91 -7.37 14.26
CA VAL A 76 -15.70 -7.56 15.70
C VAL A 76 -14.77 -6.48 16.27
N ILE A 77 -13.58 -6.30 15.71
CA ILE A 77 -12.64 -5.29 16.23
C ILE A 77 -13.13 -3.89 15.89
N GLU A 78 -13.22 -3.53 14.61
CA GLU A 78 -13.61 -2.17 14.22
C GLU A 78 -15.01 -1.80 14.75
N GLU A 79 -15.96 -2.76 14.79
CA GLU A 79 -17.27 -2.56 15.42
C GLU A 79 -17.16 -2.25 16.92
N LYS A 80 -16.38 -3.03 17.68
CA LYS A 80 -16.16 -2.81 19.12
C LYS A 80 -15.60 -1.43 19.45
N PHE A 81 -14.80 -0.85 18.55
CA PHE A 81 -14.21 0.47 18.74
C PHE A 81 -15.00 1.59 18.03
N GLY A 82 -16.17 1.27 17.45
CA GLY A 82 -17.08 2.24 16.82
C GLY A 82 -16.63 2.73 15.44
N PHE A 83 -15.62 2.08 14.85
CA PHE A 83 -15.08 2.45 13.54
C PHE A 83 -15.82 1.81 12.39
N ASN A 84 -16.38 0.61 12.55
CA ASN A 84 -17.03 -0.07 11.44
C ASN A 84 -18.32 0.67 11.03
N LYS A 85 -18.41 1.03 9.75
CA LYS A 85 -19.63 1.50 9.10
C LYS A 85 -20.03 0.60 7.92
N THR A 86 -19.25 -0.45 7.69
CA THR A 86 -19.41 -1.38 6.57
C THR A 86 -20.49 -2.40 6.90
N THR A 87 -21.42 -2.60 5.96
CA THR A 87 -22.41 -3.69 6.01
C THR A 87 -21.85 -4.97 5.38
N VAL A 88 -22.40 -6.15 5.72
CA VAL A 88 -22.02 -7.44 5.11
C VAL A 88 -22.10 -7.39 3.58
N LYS A 89 -23.15 -6.76 3.03
CA LYS A 89 -23.30 -6.56 1.59
C LYS A 89 -22.15 -5.73 1.02
N THR A 90 -21.80 -4.61 1.66
CA THR A 90 -20.71 -3.74 1.21
C THR A 90 -19.38 -4.48 1.27
N PHE A 91 -19.12 -5.23 2.34
CA PHE A 91 -17.91 -6.04 2.49
C PHE A 91 -17.76 -7.08 1.38
N ILE A 92 -18.81 -7.87 1.10
CA ILE A 92 -18.78 -8.89 0.04
C ILE A 92 -18.61 -8.24 -1.34
N VAL A 93 -19.34 -7.15 -1.62
CA VAL A 93 -19.23 -6.44 -2.91
C VAL A 93 -17.83 -5.87 -3.11
N ASP A 94 -17.24 -5.28 -2.08
CA ASP A 94 -15.88 -4.73 -2.14
C ASP A 94 -14.85 -5.84 -2.32
N MET A 95 -15.02 -6.98 -1.63
CA MET A 95 -14.16 -8.15 -1.81
C MET A 95 -14.19 -8.67 -3.25
N ILE A 96 -15.40 -8.84 -3.82
CA ILE A 96 -15.57 -9.32 -5.20
C ILE A 96 -15.00 -8.29 -6.20
N LYS A 97 -15.29 -7.00 -6.03
CA LYS A 97 -14.73 -5.94 -6.87
C LYS A 97 -13.20 -5.92 -6.81
N GLY A 98 -12.63 -6.06 -5.61
CA GLY A 98 -11.19 -6.13 -5.40
C GLY A 98 -10.57 -7.32 -6.12
N LEU A 99 -11.18 -8.51 -6.01
CA LEU A 99 -10.73 -9.71 -6.71
C LEU A 99 -10.80 -9.56 -8.22
N LEU A 100 -11.92 -9.06 -8.75
CA LEU A 100 -12.10 -8.83 -10.19
C LEU A 100 -11.10 -7.81 -10.73
N LEU A 101 -10.92 -6.68 -10.02
CA LEU A 101 -9.95 -5.66 -10.41
C LEU A 101 -8.53 -6.22 -10.40
N SER A 102 -8.17 -7.00 -9.37
CA SER A 102 -6.87 -7.65 -9.25
C SER A 102 -6.66 -8.66 -10.38
N ALA A 103 -7.69 -9.40 -10.79
CA ALA A 103 -7.60 -10.32 -11.92
C ALA A 103 -7.46 -9.57 -13.26
N VAL A 104 -8.28 -8.53 -13.49
CA VAL A 104 -8.28 -7.73 -14.73
C VAL A 104 -6.95 -7.01 -14.94
N ILE A 105 -6.30 -6.54 -13.88
CA ILE A 105 -5.01 -5.86 -13.98
C ILE A 105 -3.85 -6.87 -13.88
N GLY A 106 -3.92 -7.76 -12.90
CA GLY A 106 -2.82 -8.66 -12.54
C GLY A 106 -2.61 -9.80 -13.52
N LEU A 107 -3.67 -10.40 -14.08
CA LEU A 107 -3.50 -11.52 -15.03
C LEU A 107 -2.84 -11.06 -16.33
N PRO A 108 -3.26 -9.97 -17.01
CA PRO A 108 -2.58 -9.50 -18.21
C PRO A 108 -1.14 -9.05 -17.93
N LEU A 109 -0.93 -8.32 -16.83
CA LEU A 109 0.41 -7.85 -16.44
C LEU A 109 1.34 -9.04 -16.15
N GLY A 110 0.86 -10.01 -15.37
CA GLY A 110 1.60 -11.24 -15.05
C GLY A 110 1.88 -12.07 -16.30
N ALA A 111 0.88 -12.26 -17.16
CA ALA A 111 1.04 -12.96 -18.44
C ALA A 111 2.14 -12.34 -19.30
N LEU A 112 2.19 -11.01 -19.39
CA LEU A 112 3.19 -10.30 -20.18
C LEU A 112 4.60 -10.41 -19.58
N VAL A 113 4.73 -10.34 -18.25
CA VAL A 113 6.01 -10.58 -17.57
C VAL A 113 6.50 -12.01 -17.79
N ILE A 114 5.61 -13.00 -17.67
CA ILE A 114 5.94 -14.41 -17.91
C ILE A 114 6.31 -14.62 -19.39
N TRP A 115 5.60 -13.97 -20.31
CA TRP A 115 5.91 -14.00 -21.74
C TRP A 115 7.30 -13.43 -22.03
N PHE A 116 7.67 -12.29 -21.42
CA PHE A 116 9.04 -11.76 -21.56
C PHE A 116 10.10 -12.76 -21.09
N TYR A 117 9.81 -13.56 -20.06
CA TYR A 117 10.76 -14.54 -19.56
C TYR A 117 11.02 -15.64 -20.60
N TYR A 118 9.97 -16.21 -21.18
CA TYR A 118 10.10 -17.31 -22.15
C TYR A 118 10.60 -16.85 -23.52
N GLU A 119 10.21 -15.67 -23.99
CA GLU A 119 10.55 -15.22 -25.35
C GLU A 119 11.83 -14.38 -25.43
N LEU A 120 12.15 -13.61 -24.38
CA LEU A 120 13.22 -12.60 -24.47
C LEU A 120 14.50 -13.00 -23.73
N GLY A 121 14.52 -14.12 -23.03
CA GLY A 121 15.71 -14.69 -22.38
C GLY A 121 16.46 -13.65 -21.53
N GLU A 122 17.64 -13.22 -21.98
CA GLU A 122 18.45 -12.24 -21.23
C GLU A 122 17.85 -10.85 -21.13
N LEU A 123 17.02 -10.46 -22.10
CA LEU A 123 16.35 -9.17 -22.12
C LEU A 123 15.07 -9.14 -21.26
N PHE A 124 14.67 -10.28 -20.67
CA PHE A 124 13.52 -10.39 -19.76
C PHE A 124 13.48 -9.25 -18.75
N TRP A 125 14.57 -9.04 -18.01
CA TRP A 125 14.58 -8.12 -16.89
C TRP A 125 14.41 -6.66 -17.35
N ILE A 126 14.96 -6.28 -18.50
CA ILE A 126 14.83 -4.93 -19.06
C ILE A 126 13.39 -4.72 -19.51
N SER A 127 12.82 -5.66 -20.26
CA SER A 127 11.44 -5.56 -20.78
C SER A 127 10.43 -5.53 -19.63
N ALA A 128 10.59 -6.41 -18.64
CA ALA A 128 9.79 -6.41 -17.43
C ALA A 128 9.97 -5.10 -16.65
N TRP A 129 11.19 -4.58 -16.54
CA TRP A 129 11.45 -3.33 -15.83
C TRP A 129 10.81 -2.12 -16.51
N VAL A 130 10.88 -2.03 -17.84
CA VAL A 130 10.20 -1.00 -18.62
C VAL A 130 8.69 -1.09 -18.43
N LEU A 131 8.11 -2.28 -18.56
CA LEU A 131 6.69 -2.52 -18.34
C LEU A 131 6.26 -2.10 -16.92
N MET A 132 6.97 -2.56 -15.89
CA MET A 132 6.67 -2.24 -14.50
C MET A 132 6.86 -0.76 -14.19
N THR A 133 7.82 -0.10 -14.84
CA THR A 133 8.02 1.35 -14.74
C THR A 133 6.81 2.09 -15.30
N PHE A 134 6.39 1.77 -16.54
CA PHE A 134 5.19 2.38 -17.13
C PHE A 134 3.95 2.12 -16.29
N PHE A 135 3.77 0.89 -15.82
CA PHE A 135 2.66 0.52 -14.95
C PHE A 135 2.69 1.32 -13.63
N SER A 136 3.84 1.44 -12.97
CA SER A 136 3.95 2.20 -11.71
C SER A 136 3.68 3.70 -11.89
N LEU A 137 4.15 4.29 -13.00
CA LEU A 137 3.87 5.68 -13.37
C LEU A 137 2.38 5.88 -13.63
N PHE A 138 1.78 4.97 -14.39
CA PHE A 138 0.36 4.97 -14.68
C PHE A 138 -0.46 4.88 -13.38
N MET A 139 -0.13 3.94 -12.49
CA MET A 139 -0.83 3.78 -11.22
C MET A 139 -0.68 5.01 -10.31
N THR A 140 0.52 5.59 -10.22
CA THR A 140 0.77 6.82 -9.46
C THR A 140 -0.07 8.00 -9.99
N MET A 141 -0.31 8.04 -11.30
CA MET A 141 -1.07 9.10 -11.94
C MET A 141 -2.59 8.90 -11.86
N PHE A 142 -3.07 7.66 -12.04
CA PHE A 142 -4.46 7.38 -12.33
C PHE A 142 -5.20 6.55 -11.27
N ALA A 143 -4.53 5.92 -10.30
CA ALA A 143 -5.20 5.08 -9.31
C ALA A 143 -6.33 5.81 -8.55
N ALA A 144 -6.10 7.03 -8.09
CA ALA A 144 -7.14 7.84 -7.43
C ALA A 144 -8.29 8.26 -8.36
N SER A 145 -8.05 8.31 -9.66
CA SER A 145 -9.05 8.76 -10.62
C SER A 145 -9.84 7.61 -11.24
N TRP A 146 -9.25 6.42 -11.36
CA TRP A 146 -9.84 5.30 -12.08
C TRP A 146 -10.15 4.11 -11.17
N ILE A 147 -9.35 3.87 -10.14
CA ILE A 147 -9.53 2.73 -9.25
C ILE A 147 -10.38 3.11 -8.04
N MET A 148 -9.98 4.16 -7.30
CA MET A 148 -10.68 4.54 -6.08
C MET A 148 -12.18 4.86 -6.29
N PRO A 149 -12.61 5.49 -7.41
CA PRO A 149 -14.03 5.74 -7.66
C PRO A 149 -14.89 4.49 -7.87
N LEU A 150 -14.29 3.32 -8.11
CA LEU A 150 -15.03 2.05 -8.17
C LEU A 150 -15.55 1.61 -6.79
N PHE A 151 -14.93 2.14 -5.72
CA PHE A 151 -15.22 1.82 -4.33
C PHE A 151 -15.88 2.99 -3.61
N ASN A 152 -15.41 4.22 -3.83
CA ASN A 152 -15.85 5.42 -3.13
C ASN A 152 -16.47 6.44 -4.09
N LYS A 153 -17.39 7.26 -3.58
CA LYS A 153 -17.92 8.41 -4.29
C LYS A 153 -17.00 9.61 -4.06
N PHE A 154 -16.65 10.28 -5.15
CA PHE A 154 -15.89 11.52 -5.13
C PHE A 154 -16.83 12.66 -5.55
N THR A 155 -16.98 13.67 -4.71
CA THR A 155 -17.74 14.88 -5.00
C THR A 155 -16.82 16.09 -4.90
N PRO A 156 -16.94 17.12 -5.77
CA PRO A 156 -16.21 18.37 -5.58
C PRO A 156 -16.48 18.94 -4.18
N LEU A 157 -15.48 19.56 -3.55
CA LEU A 157 -15.71 20.29 -2.30
C LEU A 157 -16.64 21.48 -2.59
N GLU A 158 -17.70 21.57 -1.79
CA GLU A 158 -18.70 22.63 -1.90
C GLU A 158 -18.08 24.02 -1.66
N GLU A 159 -18.68 25.05 -2.25
CA GLU A 159 -18.28 26.43 -1.97
C GLU A 159 -18.57 26.76 -0.50
N GLY A 160 -17.62 27.43 0.15
CA GLY A 160 -17.75 27.76 1.58
C GLY A 160 -16.44 28.24 2.18
N GLU A 161 -16.47 28.40 3.51
CA GLU A 161 -15.34 28.89 4.30
C GLU A 161 -14.09 28.02 4.10
N LEU A 162 -14.23 26.69 4.22
CA LEU A 162 -13.13 25.76 4.08
C LEU A 162 -12.48 25.84 2.69
N ARG A 163 -13.30 25.82 1.63
CA ARG A 163 -12.79 25.90 0.26
C ARG A 163 -12.04 27.21 0.01
N THR A 164 -12.62 28.32 0.45
CA THR A 164 -11.99 29.65 0.33
C THR A 164 -10.66 29.69 1.08
N ALA A 165 -10.59 29.17 2.30
CA ALA A 165 -9.36 29.13 3.09
C ALA A 165 -8.25 28.29 2.41
N ILE A 166 -8.62 27.16 1.80
CA ILE A 166 -7.70 26.32 1.03
C ILE A 166 -7.19 27.07 -0.20
N GLU A 167 -8.07 27.72 -0.96
CA GLU A 167 -7.72 28.49 -2.16
C GLU A 167 -6.76 29.63 -1.82
N VAL A 168 -7.06 30.43 -0.79
CA VAL A 168 -6.20 31.51 -0.29
C VAL A 168 -4.81 30.99 0.11
N TYR A 169 -4.76 29.87 0.83
CA TYR A 169 -3.49 29.27 1.21
C TYR A 169 -2.71 28.75 -0.01
N CYS A 170 -3.38 28.08 -0.94
CA CYS A 170 -2.78 27.57 -2.17
C CYS A 170 -2.18 28.72 -3.00
N ASP A 171 -2.90 29.83 -3.14
CA ASP A 171 -2.42 31.03 -3.84
C ASP A 171 -1.19 31.63 -3.14
N LYS A 172 -1.22 31.76 -1.80
CA LYS A 172 -0.08 32.24 -0.99
C LYS A 172 1.21 31.47 -1.28
N VAL A 173 1.12 30.15 -1.43
CA VAL A 173 2.29 29.29 -1.65
C VAL A 173 2.54 28.96 -3.13
N GLY A 174 1.80 29.58 -4.05
CA GLY A 174 1.90 29.33 -5.49
C GLY A 174 1.67 27.85 -5.84
N PHE A 175 0.66 27.23 -5.23
CA PHE A 175 0.20 25.89 -5.56
C PHE A 175 -1.09 25.99 -6.37
N LYS A 176 -1.07 25.49 -7.61
CA LYS A 176 -2.26 25.53 -8.46
C LYS A 176 -3.27 24.46 -8.02
N LEU A 177 -4.30 24.87 -7.30
CA LEU A 177 -5.41 24.00 -6.94
C LEU A 177 -6.27 23.70 -8.17
N THR A 178 -6.15 22.51 -8.74
CA THR A 178 -6.96 22.12 -9.90
C THR A 178 -8.16 21.24 -9.57
N ASN A 179 -8.08 20.47 -8.49
CA ASN A 179 -8.94 19.32 -8.25
C ASN A 179 -9.05 19.06 -6.75
N LEU A 180 -10.12 19.54 -6.11
CA LEU A 180 -10.40 19.36 -4.69
C LEU A 180 -11.70 18.58 -4.52
N PHE A 181 -11.59 17.38 -3.95
CA PHE A 181 -12.71 16.45 -3.80
C PHE A 181 -12.89 16.02 -2.35
N VAL A 182 -14.13 15.72 -2.01
CA VAL A 182 -14.52 14.98 -0.81
C VAL A 182 -14.80 13.54 -1.20
N MET A 183 -14.30 12.61 -0.40
CA MET A 183 -14.57 11.17 -0.52
C MET A 183 -15.44 10.69 0.63
N ASP A 184 -16.43 9.84 0.33
CA ASP A 184 -17.36 9.23 1.31
C ASP A 184 -16.70 8.13 2.18
N GLY A 185 -15.62 8.49 2.88
CA GLY A 185 -14.89 7.58 3.77
C GLY A 185 -15.76 7.02 4.89
N SER A 186 -16.71 7.82 5.37
CA SER A 186 -17.71 7.46 6.39
C SER A 186 -18.54 6.22 6.03
N LYS A 187 -18.69 5.90 4.74
CA LYS A 187 -19.38 4.69 4.28
C LYS A 187 -18.74 3.40 4.79
N ARG A 188 -17.43 3.43 5.05
CA ARG A 188 -16.66 2.24 5.46
C ARG A 188 -16.13 2.35 6.88
N SER A 189 -15.66 3.54 7.25
CA SER A 189 -15.01 3.75 8.54
C SER A 189 -15.26 5.15 9.09
N GLY A 190 -15.35 5.25 10.42
CA GLY A 190 -15.34 6.54 11.12
C GLY A 190 -13.95 7.22 11.20
N LYS A 191 -12.92 6.62 10.60
CA LYS A 191 -11.55 7.15 10.59
C LYS A 191 -11.40 8.31 9.62
N SER A 192 -10.47 9.21 9.93
CA SER A 192 -10.22 10.44 9.19
C SER A 192 -8.88 10.40 8.47
N ASN A 193 -8.86 10.96 7.25
CA ASN A 193 -7.67 11.06 6.42
C ASN A 193 -7.80 12.16 5.35
N ALA A 194 -6.67 12.55 4.79
CA ALA A 194 -6.56 13.34 3.57
C ALA A 194 -5.38 12.79 2.75
N PHE A 195 -5.41 12.95 1.43
CA PHE A 195 -4.25 12.59 0.62
C PHE A 195 -4.21 13.36 -0.70
N PHE A 196 -3.01 13.41 -1.28
CA PHE A 196 -2.76 13.91 -2.63
C PHE A 196 -2.50 12.75 -3.57
N SER A 197 -3.04 12.83 -4.79
CA SER A 197 -2.75 11.87 -5.84
C SER A 197 -2.40 12.55 -7.15
N GLY A 198 -1.61 11.87 -7.97
CA GLY A 198 -1.19 12.31 -9.29
C GLY A 198 0.23 12.88 -9.32
N LEU A 199 0.73 13.06 -10.55
CA LEU A 199 2.04 13.63 -10.85
C LEU A 199 1.91 14.98 -11.55
N GLY A 200 2.90 15.84 -11.33
CA GLY A 200 2.97 17.15 -11.99
C GLY A 200 1.94 18.17 -11.45
N PRO A 201 1.53 19.15 -12.27
CA PRO A 201 0.77 20.32 -11.83
C PRO A 201 -0.74 20.08 -11.68
N LYS A 202 -1.26 18.91 -12.08
CA LYS A 202 -2.70 18.57 -11.99
C LYS A 202 -2.98 17.57 -10.87
N LYS A 203 -2.42 17.81 -9.68
CA LYS A 203 -2.67 16.94 -8.52
C LYS A 203 -4.12 17.03 -8.07
N LYS A 204 -4.64 15.91 -7.59
CA LYS A 204 -5.94 15.78 -6.96
C LYS A 204 -5.75 15.77 -5.46
N ILE A 205 -6.46 16.65 -4.77
CA ILE A 205 -6.59 16.66 -3.32
C ILE A 205 -7.89 15.97 -2.96
N VAL A 206 -7.82 15.02 -2.03
CA VAL A 206 -8.97 14.25 -1.57
C VAL A 206 -9.04 14.35 -0.05
N LEU A 207 -10.13 14.92 0.45
CA LEU A 207 -10.46 15.00 1.86
C LEU A 207 -11.51 13.94 2.19
N TYR A 208 -11.39 13.28 3.34
CA TYR A 208 -12.47 12.42 3.82
C TYR A 208 -13.57 13.31 4.40
N ASP A 209 -14.83 12.91 4.22
CA ASP A 209 -15.97 13.54 4.90
C ASP A 209 -15.80 13.57 6.43
N THR A 210 -15.35 12.46 7.02
CA THR A 210 -15.04 12.35 8.45
C THR A 210 -13.99 13.36 8.93
N LEU A 211 -12.99 13.70 8.10
CA LEU A 211 -11.99 14.71 8.41
C LEU A 211 -12.63 16.10 8.52
N ILE A 212 -13.51 16.43 7.57
CA ILE A 212 -14.20 17.71 7.51
C ILE A 212 -15.16 17.86 8.70
N GLU A 213 -15.80 16.79 9.13
CA GLU A 213 -16.71 16.80 10.28
C GLU A 213 -15.97 16.95 11.64
N GLN A 214 -14.73 16.47 11.75
CA GLN A 214 -14.00 16.36 13.02
C GLN A 214 -13.01 17.50 13.29
N MET A 215 -12.65 18.27 12.26
CA MET A 215 -11.58 19.27 12.32
C MET A 215 -12.06 20.66 11.96
N THR A 216 -11.41 21.69 12.48
CA THR A 216 -11.70 23.08 12.09
C THR A 216 -11.08 23.39 10.74
N THR A 217 -11.54 24.47 10.10
CA THR A 217 -10.99 24.98 8.85
C THR A 217 -9.47 25.14 8.93
N GLU A 218 -8.95 25.73 10.01
CA GLU A 218 -7.52 25.98 10.21
C GLU A 218 -6.73 24.68 10.31
N GLU A 219 -7.25 23.69 11.03
CA GLU A 219 -6.57 22.41 11.18
C GLU A 219 -6.52 21.65 9.85
N ILE A 220 -7.59 21.70 9.05
CA ILE A 220 -7.62 21.06 7.72
C ILE A 220 -6.64 21.76 6.77
N VAL A 221 -6.59 23.09 6.77
CA VAL A 221 -5.63 23.84 5.94
C VAL A 221 -4.19 23.55 6.38
N ALA A 222 -3.93 23.37 7.68
CA ALA A 222 -2.62 22.98 8.19
C ALA A 222 -2.21 21.56 7.77
N VAL A 223 -3.14 20.60 7.76
CA VAL A 223 -2.90 19.25 7.21
C VAL A 223 -2.62 19.32 5.71
N LEU A 224 -3.36 20.15 4.96
CA LEU A 224 -3.10 20.38 3.54
C LEU A 224 -1.77 21.09 3.30
N ALA A 225 -1.34 21.97 4.20
CA ALA A 225 -0.02 22.58 4.16
C ALA A 225 1.10 21.54 4.27
N HIS A 226 0.94 20.53 5.13
CA HIS A 226 1.85 19.40 5.23
C HIS A 226 1.92 18.60 3.92
N GLU A 227 0.77 18.26 3.34
CA GLU A 227 0.70 17.55 2.05
C GLU A 227 1.32 18.35 0.88
N ILE A 228 1.13 19.68 0.86
CA ILE A 228 1.79 20.57 -0.11
C ILE A 228 3.31 20.62 0.15
N GLY A 229 3.75 20.48 1.39
CA GLY A 229 5.15 20.29 1.76
C GLY A 229 5.78 19.10 1.03
N HIS A 230 5.11 17.95 1.00
CA HIS A 230 5.57 16.78 0.22
C HIS A 230 5.71 17.08 -1.26
N TYR A 231 4.80 17.88 -1.82
CA TYR A 231 4.88 18.30 -3.21
C TYR A 231 6.07 19.24 -3.47
N LYS A 232 6.23 20.29 -2.66
CA LYS A 232 7.28 21.29 -2.84
C LYS A 232 8.68 20.70 -2.66
N LYS A 233 8.83 19.75 -1.72
CA LYS A 233 10.08 19.01 -1.47
C LYS A 233 10.31 17.83 -2.42
N GLN A 234 9.40 17.58 -3.38
CA GLN A 234 9.52 16.52 -4.39
C GLN A 234 9.61 15.10 -3.80
N HIS A 235 9.04 14.87 -2.59
CA HIS A 235 9.10 13.57 -1.91
C HIS A 235 8.50 12.45 -2.76
N THR A 236 7.36 12.68 -3.44
CA THR A 236 6.76 11.69 -4.34
C THR A 236 7.70 11.31 -5.50
N ARG A 237 8.41 12.30 -6.08
CA ARG A 237 9.36 12.05 -7.18
C ARG A 237 10.57 11.27 -6.69
N GLN A 238 11.07 11.59 -5.51
CA GLN A 238 12.17 10.86 -4.88
C GLN A 238 11.79 9.39 -4.64
N SER A 239 10.65 9.14 -3.99
CA SER A 239 10.17 7.78 -3.73
C SER A 239 9.93 7.00 -5.03
N LEU A 240 9.38 7.66 -6.05
CA LEU A 240 9.15 7.05 -7.36
C LEU A 240 10.46 6.64 -8.05
N ILE A 241 11.46 7.52 -8.10
CA ILE A 241 12.77 7.20 -8.70
C ILE A 241 13.43 6.03 -7.94
N LEU A 242 13.44 6.07 -6.61
CA LEU A 242 13.99 4.99 -5.79
C LEU A 242 13.25 3.67 -6.04
N SER A 243 11.92 3.69 -6.14
CA SER A 243 11.12 2.50 -6.42
C SER A 243 11.39 1.90 -7.81
N ILE A 244 11.60 2.75 -8.83
CA ILE A 244 11.95 2.32 -10.18
C ILE A 244 13.33 1.66 -10.20
N VAL A 245 14.33 2.28 -9.55
CA VAL A 245 15.68 1.72 -9.45
C VAL A 245 15.67 0.39 -8.68
N GLN A 246 15.00 0.35 -7.53
CA GLN A 246 14.84 -0.86 -6.73
C GLN A 246 14.20 -1.98 -7.56
N THR A 247 13.10 -1.70 -8.27
CA THR A 247 12.41 -2.68 -9.12
C THR A 247 13.32 -3.20 -10.22
N GLY A 248 14.14 -2.34 -10.85
CA GLY A 248 15.10 -2.75 -11.86
C GLY A 248 16.17 -3.71 -11.32
N VAL A 249 16.76 -3.38 -10.17
CA VAL A 249 17.73 -4.25 -9.47
C VAL A 249 17.06 -5.59 -9.11
N MET A 250 15.83 -5.55 -8.60
CA MET A 250 15.07 -6.75 -8.24
C MET A 250 14.80 -7.66 -9.43
N LEU A 251 14.37 -7.11 -10.56
CA LEU A 251 14.10 -7.87 -11.77
C LEU A 251 15.38 -8.42 -12.41
N TYR A 252 16.48 -7.67 -12.34
CA TYR A 252 17.79 -8.16 -12.77
C TYR A 252 18.23 -9.37 -11.95
N LEU A 253 18.18 -9.26 -10.61
CA LEU A 253 18.49 -10.37 -9.71
C LEU A 253 17.56 -11.56 -9.93
N LEU A 254 16.25 -11.31 -10.05
CA LEU A 254 15.27 -12.36 -10.35
C LEU A 254 15.63 -13.07 -11.67
N GLY A 255 15.88 -12.34 -12.74
CA GLY A 255 16.25 -12.90 -14.04
C GLY A 255 17.55 -13.71 -13.99
N PHE A 256 18.49 -13.34 -13.12
CA PHE A 256 19.71 -14.12 -12.88
C PHE A 256 19.41 -15.43 -12.13
N PHE A 257 18.65 -15.39 -11.04
CA PHE A 257 18.34 -16.57 -10.22
C PHE A 257 17.37 -17.54 -10.89
N LEU A 258 16.45 -17.06 -11.73
CA LEU A 258 15.52 -17.94 -12.45
C LEU A 258 16.22 -18.87 -13.46
N ARG A 259 17.45 -18.56 -13.88
CA ARG A 259 18.26 -19.43 -14.74
C ARG A 259 18.93 -20.58 -13.98
N MET A 260 18.92 -20.52 -12.64
CA MET A 260 19.46 -21.57 -11.77
C MET A 260 18.32 -22.52 -11.42
N GLU A 261 18.21 -23.64 -12.14
CA GLU A 261 17.15 -24.62 -11.93
C GLU A 261 17.14 -25.17 -10.49
N GLU A 262 18.29 -25.16 -9.82
CA GLU A 262 18.48 -25.57 -8.44
C GLU A 262 17.54 -24.83 -7.48
N PHE A 263 17.17 -23.58 -7.78
CA PHE A 263 16.23 -22.82 -6.95
C PHE A 263 14.81 -23.39 -7.00
N SER A 264 14.33 -23.76 -8.19
CA SER A 264 13.02 -24.39 -8.30
C SER A 264 13.04 -25.84 -7.79
N LEU A 265 14.11 -26.58 -8.09
CA LEU A 265 14.30 -27.96 -7.63
C LEU A 265 14.36 -28.04 -6.10
N ALA A 266 14.97 -27.05 -5.43
CA ALA A 266 15.02 -26.97 -3.97
C ALA A 266 13.63 -26.85 -3.31
N LEU A 267 12.61 -26.39 -4.07
CA LEU A 267 11.21 -26.34 -3.64
C LEU A 267 10.39 -27.56 -4.09
N GLY A 268 11.05 -28.57 -4.66
CA GLY A 268 10.47 -29.85 -5.06
C GLY A 268 9.87 -29.88 -6.46
N SER A 269 10.16 -28.89 -7.33
CA SER A 269 9.73 -28.99 -8.73
C SER A 269 10.45 -30.15 -9.44
N GLY A 270 9.80 -30.78 -10.42
CA GLY A 270 10.41 -31.89 -11.17
C GLY A 270 11.43 -31.45 -12.23
N ALA A 271 11.45 -30.16 -12.57
CA ALA A 271 12.35 -29.53 -13.54
C ALA A 271 12.46 -28.03 -13.23
N GLY A 272 13.26 -27.30 -14.02
CA GLY A 272 13.28 -25.83 -14.02
C GLY A 272 11.87 -25.26 -14.18
N SER A 273 11.41 -24.48 -13.19
CA SER A 273 10.06 -23.89 -13.18
C SER A 273 10.11 -22.41 -12.82
N PHE A 274 9.65 -21.56 -13.74
CA PHE A 274 9.62 -20.10 -13.55
C PHE A 274 8.88 -19.71 -12.28
N HIS A 275 7.64 -20.18 -12.10
CA HIS A 275 6.78 -19.71 -11.01
C HIS A 275 7.23 -20.26 -9.66
N VAL A 276 7.76 -21.49 -9.60
CA VAL A 276 8.39 -22.03 -8.38
C VAL A 276 9.69 -21.27 -8.07
N GLY A 277 10.50 -20.96 -9.08
CA GLY A 277 11.71 -20.16 -8.93
C GLY A 277 11.42 -18.74 -8.42
N VAL A 278 10.33 -18.10 -8.85
CA VAL A 278 9.87 -16.80 -8.30
C VAL A 278 9.56 -16.92 -6.80
N ILE A 279 8.92 -18.01 -6.36
CA ILE A 279 8.67 -18.26 -4.92
C ILE A 279 9.99 -18.45 -4.17
N ALA A 280 10.92 -19.26 -4.70
CA ALA A 280 12.24 -19.47 -4.09
C ALA A 280 12.98 -18.16 -3.89
N PHE A 281 13.03 -17.35 -4.96
CA PHE A 281 13.65 -16.03 -4.93
C PHE A 281 12.98 -15.12 -3.89
N GLY A 282 11.64 -15.09 -3.84
CA GLY A 282 10.90 -14.29 -2.84
C GLY A 282 11.24 -14.66 -1.40
N ILE A 283 11.35 -15.94 -1.09
CA ILE A 283 11.73 -16.44 0.25
C ILE A 283 13.15 -16.01 0.59
N ILE A 284 14.11 -16.30 -0.30
CA ILE A 284 15.55 -16.03 -0.07
C ILE A 284 15.84 -14.53 0.00
N PHE A 285 15.13 -13.73 -0.82
CA PHE A 285 15.34 -12.29 -0.87
C PHE A 285 14.61 -11.54 0.26
N SER A 286 13.67 -12.17 0.96
CA SER A 286 12.88 -11.51 2.01
C SER A 286 13.70 -10.77 3.09
N PRO A 287 14.87 -11.27 3.58
CA PRO A 287 15.68 -10.53 4.55
C PRO A 287 16.31 -9.28 3.94
N ILE A 288 16.77 -9.36 2.68
CA ILE A 288 17.36 -8.22 1.97
C ILE A 288 16.30 -7.14 1.74
N SER A 289 15.10 -7.55 1.31
CA SER A 289 13.95 -6.65 1.17
C SER A 289 13.62 -5.93 2.48
N THR A 290 13.71 -6.63 3.61
CA THR A 290 13.51 -6.04 4.95
C THR A 290 14.54 -4.95 5.24
N LEU A 291 15.83 -5.19 4.96
CA LEU A 291 16.89 -4.20 5.17
C LEU A 291 16.70 -2.95 4.27
N ILE A 292 16.33 -3.15 3.01
CA ILE A 292 16.00 -2.04 2.11
C ILE A 292 14.79 -1.25 2.66
N GLY A 293 13.77 -1.96 3.16
CA GLY A 293 12.57 -1.38 3.77
C GLY A 293 12.86 -0.50 4.97
N ILE A 294 13.85 -0.83 5.79
CA ILE A 294 14.31 0.02 6.91
C ILE A 294 14.84 1.35 6.37
N GLY A 295 15.70 1.32 5.35
CA GLY A 295 16.23 2.53 4.72
C GLY A 295 15.14 3.41 4.11
N MET A 296 14.19 2.80 3.41
CA MET A 296 13.03 3.51 2.85
C MET A 296 12.14 4.12 3.95
N SER A 297 11.94 3.41 5.06
CA SER A 297 11.18 3.93 6.21
C SER A 297 11.89 5.10 6.89
N MET A 298 13.22 5.05 7.02
CA MET A 298 14.00 6.18 7.53
C MET A 298 13.86 7.42 6.65
N LEU A 299 13.94 7.25 5.33
CA LEU A 299 13.73 8.35 4.39
C LEU A 299 12.31 8.91 4.47
N SER A 300 11.30 8.04 4.56
CA SER A 300 9.91 8.46 4.75
C SER A 300 9.74 9.31 6.00
N ARG A 301 10.30 8.88 7.15
CA ARG A 301 10.25 9.66 8.40
C ARG A 301 10.95 11.01 8.29
N LYS A 302 12.06 11.09 7.55
CA LYS A 302 12.71 12.37 7.25
C LYS A 302 11.79 13.29 6.45
N ASN A 303 11.15 12.76 5.41
CA ASN A 303 10.23 13.50 4.54
C ASN A 303 9.03 14.06 5.32
N GLU A 304 8.51 13.32 6.30
CA GLU A 304 7.45 13.79 7.20
C GLU A 304 7.88 15.02 8.01
N PHE A 305 9.09 15.00 8.58
CA PHE A 305 9.61 16.16 9.32
C PHE A 305 9.84 17.38 8.42
N GLU A 306 10.28 17.16 7.17
CA GLU A 306 10.42 18.24 6.20
C GLU A 306 9.06 18.84 5.79
N ALA A 307 8.02 18.01 5.71
CA ALA A 307 6.65 18.45 5.42
C ALA A 307 6.01 19.18 6.62
N ASP A 308 6.23 18.69 7.84
CA ASP A 308 5.82 19.36 9.08
C ASP A 308 6.46 20.74 9.22
N ALA A 309 7.77 20.83 8.99
CA ALA A 309 8.49 22.11 9.02
C ALA A 309 7.94 23.07 7.95
N TYR A 310 7.66 22.56 6.74
CA TYR A 310 7.05 23.37 5.68
C TYR A 310 5.68 23.94 6.13
N ALA A 311 4.79 23.10 6.66
CA ALA A 311 3.47 23.51 7.10
C ALA A 311 3.53 24.55 8.24
N ARG A 312 4.43 24.35 9.21
CA ARG A 312 4.70 25.30 10.29
C ARG A 312 5.15 26.65 9.75
N ASP A 313 6.09 26.65 8.79
CA ASP A 313 6.72 27.87 8.30
C ASP A 313 5.83 28.64 7.31
N THR A 314 4.94 27.97 6.57
CA THR A 314 4.10 28.60 5.53
C THR A 314 2.66 28.85 5.95
N TYR A 315 2.17 28.16 6.99
CA TYR A 315 0.80 28.31 7.49
C TYR A 315 0.74 28.55 9.00
N ASP A 316 0.64 27.48 9.81
CA ASP A 316 0.49 27.55 11.26
C ASP A 316 0.86 26.18 11.90
N GLY A 317 1.91 26.18 12.72
CA GLY A 317 2.38 24.99 13.44
C GLY A 317 1.46 24.57 14.58
N ALA A 318 0.80 25.51 15.26
CA ALA A 318 -0.13 25.21 16.34
C ALA A 318 -1.42 24.57 15.80
N ALA A 319 -1.92 25.05 14.66
CA ALA A 319 -3.04 24.43 13.96
C ALA A 319 -2.70 22.99 13.51
N LEU A 320 -1.49 22.78 12.95
CA LEU A 320 -1.03 21.43 12.60
C LEU A 320 -0.90 20.53 13.83
N ALA A 321 -0.32 21.03 14.92
CA ALA A 321 -0.19 20.30 16.17
C ALA A 321 -1.55 19.90 16.76
N SER A 322 -2.55 20.80 16.71
CA SER A 322 -3.93 20.50 17.09
C SER A 322 -4.53 19.43 16.19
N GLY A 323 -4.36 19.57 14.87
CA GLY A 323 -4.87 18.62 13.90
C GLY A 323 -4.28 17.22 14.04
N LEU A 324 -2.97 17.10 14.26
CA LEU A 324 -2.30 15.82 14.51
C LEU A 324 -2.80 15.15 15.79
N LYS A 325 -3.07 15.92 16.85
CA LYS A 325 -3.66 15.38 18.09
C LYS A 325 -5.06 14.83 17.84
N LYS A 326 -5.91 15.55 17.09
CA LYS A 326 -7.25 15.08 16.71
C LYS A 326 -7.19 13.83 15.84
N LEU A 327 -6.41 13.82 14.76
CA LEU A 327 -6.23 12.64 13.90
C LEU A 327 -5.76 11.42 14.70
N THR A 328 -4.83 11.62 15.62
CA THR A 328 -4.31 10.55 16.48
C THR A 328 -5.40 10.02 17.42
N ALA A 329 -6.18 10.91 18.03
CA ALA A 329 -7.26 10.54 18.95
C ALA A 329 -8.40 9.82 18.22
N GLU A 330 -8.88 10.39 17.10
CA GLU A 330 -9.97 9.85 16.29
C GLU A 330 -9.59 8.52 15.66
N ASN A 331 -8.35 8.35 15.17
CA ASN A 331 -7.92 7.07 14.60
C ASN A 331 -7.43 6.04 15.65
N LEU A 332 -7.47 6.38 16.94
CA LEU A 332 -6.91 5.56 18.04
C LEU A 332 -5.47 5.09 17.78
N SER A 333 -4.65 5.98 17.21
CA SER A 333 -3.26 5.69 16.84
C SER A 333 -2.39 5.38 18.06
N ASN A 334 -1.36 4.56 17.87
CA ASN A 334 -0.43 4.20 18.94
C ASN A 334 0.42 5.42 19.36
N LEU A 335 0.28 5.84 20.61
CA LEU A 335 0.96 7.03 21.15
C LEU A 335 2.41 6.76 21.58
N MET A 336 2.73 5.53 21.95
CA MET A 336 4.03 5.17 22.53
C MET A 336 4.55 3.87 21.89
N PRO A 337 4.78 3.86 20.57
CA PRO A 337 5.33 2.69 19.91
C PRO A 337 6.76 2.43 20.38
N HIS A 338 7.13 1.15 20.47
CA HIS A 338 8.47 0.77 20.88
C HIS A 338 9.53 1.26 19.87
N PRO A 339 10.68 1.82 20.28
CA PRO A 339 11.69 2.38 19.37
C PRO A 339 12.15 1.44 18.26
N TYR A 340 12.35 0.14 18.56
CA TYR A 340 12.68 -0.86 17.53
C TYR A 340 11.58 -1.04 16.48
N VAL A 341 10.31 -1.03 16.89
CA VAL A 341 9.19 -1.13 15.95
C VAL A 341 9.13 0.12 15.07
N VAL A 342 9.40 1.30 15.64
CA VAL A 342 9.50 2.55 14.89
C VAL A 342 10.65 2.47 13.87
N PHE A 343 11.82 2.03 14.31
CA PHE A 343 13.00 1.92 13.44
C PHE A 343 12.75 1.03 12.23
N VAL A 344 12.19 -0.17 12.49
CA VAL A 344 12.02 -1.21 11.47
C VAL A 344 10.81 -0.97 10.55
N SER A 345 9.67 -0.51 11.10
CA SER A 345 8.39 -0.63 10.39
C SER A 345 7.63 0.68 10.19
N TYR A 346 7.92 1.74 10.94
CA TYR A 346 7.12 2.97 10.85
C TYR A 346 7.59 3.87 9.70
N SER A 347 6.71 4.16 8.74
CA SER A 347 6.95 5.15 7.69
C SER A 347 6.77 6.60 8.18
N HIS A 348 5.99 6.81 9.25
CA HIS A 348 5.79 8.10 9.90
C HIS A 348 6.46 8.14 11.28
N PRO A 349 7.06 9.28 11.69
CA PRO A 349 7.54 9.43 13.05
C PRO A 349 6.37 9.36 14.05
N PRO A 350 6.58 8.85 15.28
CA PRO A 350 5.58 8.93 16.34
C PRO A 350 5.08 10.36 16.53
N VAL A 351 3.78 10.52 16.78
CA VAL A 351 3.15 11.85 16.88
C VAL A 351 3.85 12.77 17.89
N LEU A 352 4.32 12.23 19.02
CA LEU A 352 5.05 13.01 20.03
C LEU A 352 6.32 13.65 19.45
N GLN A 353 7.08 12.92 18.63
CA GLN A 353 8.29 13.45 17.98
C GLN A 353 7.97 14.52 16.94
N ARG A 354 6.79 14.45 16.30
CA ARG A 354 6.31 15.49 15.36
C ARG A 354 5.93 16.75 16.15
N LEU A 355 5.17 16.59 17.23
CA LEU A 355 4.74 17.69 18.10
C LEU A 355 5.90 18.43 18.77
N GLU A 356 7.00 17.76 19.10
CA GLU A 356 8.21 18.41 19.66
C GLU A 356 8.91 19.36 18.67
N ARG A 357 8.62 19.26 17.37
CA ARG A 357 9.26 20.04 16.29
C ARG A 357 8.35 21.10 15.67
N LEU A 358 7.07 21.09 16.02
CA LEU A 358 6.06 22.09 15.65
C LEU A 358 6.00 23.16 16.73
#